data_AF-A0A6N2TUG9-F1
#
_entry.id   AF-A0A6N2TUG9-F1
#
_cell.length_a   1.000
_cell.length_b   1.000
_cell.length_c   1.000
_cell.angle_alpha   90.00
_cell.angle_beta   90.00
_cell.angle_gamma   90.00
#
_symmetry.space_group_name_H-M   'P 1'
#
loop_
_entity.id
_entity.type
_entity.pdbx_description
1 polymer ?
#
loop_
_entity_poly.entity_id
_entity_poly.type
_entity_poly.pdbx_seq_one_letter_code
_entity_poly.pdbx_strand_id
1 'polypeptide(L)'
;MSLITNLYTDPKALRPLGAWLAGVEKNGDGKYVYTGHAHNWAAILYGVTHGCVVAVDFSTSRRDAFKLENCQTIYNGHTTLAGVYDIGNCSLFCSGGEGVSVTVNRIGLYSQDDWERLRQYGLDWFDGDTMPLQ
;
A
#
# COMPACT_ATOMS: atom_id res chain seq x y z
N MET A 1 -26.70 -3.75 -7.85
CA MET A 1 -25.49 -3.68 -7.00
C MET A 1 -24.39 -3.05 -7.83
N SER A 2 -23.76 -1.98 -7.37
CA SER A 2 -22.59 -1.43 -8.04
C SER A 2 -21.42 -2.40 -7.86
N LEU A 3 -20.59 -2.50 -8.88
CA LEU A 3 -19.34 -3.22 -8.80
C LEU A 3 -18.39 -2.52 -7.82
N ILE A 4 -17.65 -3.29 -7.03
CA ILE A 4 -16.53 -2.77 -6.24
C ILE A 4 -15.39 -2.47 -7.22
N THR A 5 -14.81 -1.27 -7.14
CA THR A 5 -13.74 -0.83 -8.06
C THR A 5 -12.51 -0.45 -7.26
N ASN A 6 -11.33 -0.97 -7.64
CA ASN A 6 -10.07 -0.45 -7.13
C ASN A 6 -9.74 0.84 -7.89
N LEU A 7 -9.73 1.97 -7.17
CA LEU A 7 -9.52 3.31 -7.71
C LEU A 7 -8.03 3.64 -7.92
N TYR A 8 -7.12 2.76 -7.51
CA TYR A 8 -5.69 2.99 -7.66
C TYR A 8 -5.25 2.71 -9.09
N THR A 9 -4.47 3.60 -9.68
CA THR A 9 -4.12 3.56 -11.12
C THR A 9 -3.15 2.44 -11.49
N ASP A 10 -2.38 1.94 -10.53
CA ASP A 10 -1.47 0.79 -10.72
C ASP A 10 -1.62 -0.20 -9.54
N PRO A 11 -2.72 -0.97 -9.51
CA PRO A 11 -3.05 -1.81 -8.36
C PRO A 11 -2.07 -2.96 -8.16
N LYS A 12 -1.29 -3.29 -9.20
CA LYS A 12 -0.22 -4.28 -9.15
C LYS A 12 1.14 -3.67 -8.83
N ALA A 13 1.27 -2.39 -8.54
CA ALA A 13 2.56 -1.74 -8.22
C ALA A 13 3.69 -2.11 -9.22
N LEU A 14 3.36 -2.13 -10.52
CA LEU A 14 4.30 -2.43 -11.62
C LEU A 14 5.10 -1.19 -12.05
N ARG A 15 4.80 -0.03 -11.47
CA ARG A 15 5.54 1.22 -11.60
C ARG A 15 6.18 1.59 -10.25
N PRO A 16 7.34 2.27 -10.26
CA PRO A 16 7.95 2.71 -9.02
C PRO A 16 7.08 3.76 -8.34
N LEU A 17 6.98 3.68 -7.02
CA LEU A 17 6.42 4.69 -6.14
C LEU A 17 7.44 5.81 -5.92
N GLY A 18 6.99 6.91 -5.31
CA GLY A 18 7.92 7.88 -4.77
C GLY A 18 8.73 7.27 -3.62
N ALA A 19 9.93 7.78 -3.37
CA ALA A 19 10.75 7.34 -2.25
C ALA A 19 11.33 8.56 -1.51
N TRP A 20 11.29 8.51 -0.19
CA TRP A 20 11.99 9.45 0.68
C TRP A 20 13.00 8.70 1.52
N LEU A 21 14.28 9.06 1.39
CA LEU A 21 15.42 8.43 2.09
C LEU A 21 15.52 6.90 1.89
N ALA A 22 15.08 6.42 0.73
CA ALA A 22 15.20 5.02 0.32
C ALA A 22 15.67 4.91 -1.13
N GLY A 23 16.48 3.88 -1.40
CA GLY A 23 16.84 3.45 -2.74
C GLY A 23 15.70 2.62 -3.34
N VAL A 24 15.57 2.65 -4.67
CA VAL A 24 14.51 1.93 -5.41
C VAL A 24 15.14 1.08 -6.49
N GLU A 25 14.89 -0.23 -6.45
CA GLU A 25 15.42 -1.18 -7.43
C GLU A 25 14.32 -2.13 -7.91
N LYS A 26 14.35 -2.49 -9.19
CA LYS A 26 13.40 -3.46 -9.76
C LYS A 26 13.94 -4.88 -9.56
N ASN A 27 13.15 -5.77 -8.97
CA ASN A 27 13.51 -7.17 -8.76
C ASN A 27 13.23 -8.06 -10.00
N GLY A 28 13.64 -9.33 -9.93
CA GLY A 28 13.45 -10.31 -11.01
C GLY A 28 11.98 -10.58 -11.37
N ASP A 29 11.06 -10.38 -10.42
CA ASP A 29 9.61 -10.55 -10.63
C ASP A 29 8.93 -9.29 -11.21
N GLY A 30 9.73 -8.26 -11.50
CA GLY A 30 9.28 -7.01 -12.08
C GLY A 30 8.62 -6.03 -11.09
N LYS A 31 8.68 -6.31 -9.79
CA LYS A 31 8.26 -5.41 -8.70
C LYS A 31 9.41 -4.51 -8.26
N TYR A 32 9.11 -3.50 -7.45
CA TYR A 32 10.12 -2.60 -6.91
C TYR A 32 10.36 -2.86 -5.42
N VAL A 33 11.64 -2.93 -5.06
CA VAL A 33 12.15 -3.03 -3.69
C VAL A 33 12.62 -1.66 -3.27
N TYR A 34 12.19 -1.22 -2.08
CA TYR A 34 12.59 0.03 -1.46
C TYR A 34 13.44 -0.30 -0.25
N THR A 35 14.66 0.25 -0.18
CA THR A 35 15.60 -0.03 0.91
C THR A 35 16.02 1.27 1.59
N GLY A 36 15.85 1.34 2.90
CA GLY A 36 16.15 2.53 3.69
C GLY A 36 17.64 2.89 3.74
N HIS A 37 17.95 4.17 3.51
CA HIS A 37 19.27 4.76 3.70
C HIS A 37 19.37 5.60 4.98
N ALA A 38 18.28 5.67 5.75
CA ALA A 38 18.20 6.38 7.01
C ALA A 38 17.30 5.62 7.99
N HIS A 39 17.34 6.03 9.26
CA HIS A 39 16.52 5.43 10.30
C HIS A 39 15.01 5.53 10.02
N ASN A 40 14.57 6.61 9.40
CA ASN A 40 13.21 6.81 8.93
C ASN A 40 13.23 7.01 7.41
N TRP A 41 12.34 6.32 6.70
CA TRP A 41 12.20 6.43 5.25
C TRP A 41 10.79 5.99 4.83
N ALA A 42 10.41 6.28 3.58
CA ALA A 42 9.07 5.93 3.12
C ALA A 42 9.02 5.60 1.62
N ALA A 43 8.10 4.69 1.26
CA ALA A 43 7.60 4.54 -0.10
C ALA A 43 6.27 5.32 -0.22
N ILE A 44 6.24 6.33 -1.08
CA ILE A 44 5.17 7.34 -1.17
C ILE A 44 4.13 6.90 -2.19
N LEU A 45 2.88 6.79 -1.75
CA LEU A 45 1.74 6.48 -2.61
C LEU A 45 1.16 7.77 -3.18
N TYR A 46 1.15 7.88 -4.51
CA TYR A 46 0.58 9.02 -5.22
C TYR A 46 -0.86 8.75 -5.66
N GLY A 47 -1.64 9.82 -5.88
CA GLY A 47 -3.00 9.71 -6.38
C GLY A 47 -4.01 9.14 -5.37
N VAL A 48 -3.66 9.09 -4.09
CA VAL A 48 -4.56 8.68 -3.01
C VAL A 48 -5.52 9.81 -2.68
N THR A 49 -6.83 9.51 -2.66
CA THR A 49 -7.88 10.50 -2.41
C THR A 49 -8.23 10.54 -0.92
N HIS A 50 -8.36 11.74 -0.35
CA HIS A 50 -8.75 11.95 1.06
C HIS A 50 -10.06 11.23 1.39
N GLY A 51 -10.13 10.58 2.55
CA GLY A 51 -11.30 9.85 3.01
C GLY A 51 -11.49 8.46 2.39
N CYS A 52 -10.67 8.09 1.38
CA CYS A 52 -10.64 6.74 0.86
C CYS A 52 -9.79 5.82 1.75
N VAL A 53 -10.10 4.52 1.69
CA VAL A 53 -9.26 3.48 2.29
C VAL A 53 -8.11 3.19 1.34
N VAL A 54 -6.90 3.43 1.80
CA VAL A 54 -5.67 2.94 1.16
C VAL A 54 -5.25 1.63 1.81
N ALA A 55 -4.80 0.73 0.96
CA ALA A 55 -4.68 -0.67 1.27
C ALA A 55 -3.38 -1.15 0.60
N VAL A 56 -2.38 -1.61 1.36
CA VAL A 56 -1.05 -1.96 0.81
C VAL A 56 -0.66 -3.37 1.24
N ASP A 57 -0.42 -4.24 0.27
CA ASP A 57 0.19 -5.55 0.46
C ASP A 57 1.67 -5.49 0.09
N PHE A 58 2.51 -5.99 0.99
CA PHE A 58 3.95 -5.88 0.87
C PHE A 58 4.70 -7.01 1.57
N SER A 59 5.90 -7.26 1.07
CA SER A 59 6.83 -8.26 1.60
C SER A 59 8.00 -7.59 2.28
N THR A 60 8.27 -7.94 3.53
CA THR A 60 9.44 -7.48 4.30
C THR A 60 9.79 -8.49 5.39
N SER A 61 11.05 -8.49 5.84
CA SER A 61 11.49 -9.24 7.02
C SER A 61 11.24 -8.49 8.35
N ARG A 62 10.90 -7.20 8.30
CA ARG A 62 10.74 -6.31 9.47
C ARG A 62 9.38 -5.65 9.48
N ARG A 63 8.32 -6.46 9.49
CA ARG A 63 6.92 -5.98 9.44
C ARG A 63 6.58 -4.99 10.56
N ASP A 64 7.19 -5.17 11.72
CA ASP A 64 7.09 -4.31 12.90
C ASP A 64 7.48 -2.85 12.63
N ALA A 65 8.36 -2.60 11.66
CA ALA A 65 8.87 -1.28 11.34
C ALA A 65 7.92 -0.43 10.49
N PHE A 66 6.87 -1.03 9.93
CA PHE A 66 6.03 -0.39 8.91
C PHE A 66 4.65 0.02 9.40
N LYS A 67 4.24 1.22 8.99
CA LYS A 67 2.88 1.77 9.16
C LYS A 67 2.46 2.57 7.92
N LEU A 68 1.17 2.86 7.82
CA LEU A 68 0.68 3.86 6.87
C LEU A 68 0.75 5.24 7.50
N GLU A 69 1.52 6.14 6.89
CA GLU A 69 1.62 7.54 7.32
C GLU A 69 0.36 8.32 6.95
N ASN A 70 -0.06 9.24 7.82
CA ASN A 70 -1.25 10.08 7.64
C ASN A 70 -2.53 9.29 7.31
N CYS A 71 -2.62 8.06 7.81
CA CYS A 71 -3.80 7.21 7.67
C CYS A 71 -4.27 6.76 9.06
N GLN A 72 -5.57 6.81 9.30
CA GLN A 72 -6.17 6.11 10.43
C GLN A 72 -6.15 4.61 10.13
N THR A 73 -5.33 3.86 10.84
CA THR A 73 -5.23 2.40 10.63
C THR A 73 -6.55 1.71 10.99
N ILE A 74 -7.09 0.94 10.04
CA ILE A 74 -8.32 0.15 10.22
C ILE A 74 -8.05 -1.36 10.05
N TYR A 75 -6.91 -1.72 9.47
CA TYR A 75 -6.47 -3.11 9.35
C TYR A 75 -4.95 -3.21 9.44
N ASN A 76 -4.46 -4.13 10.27
CA ASN A 76 -3.05 -4.34 10.51
C ASN A 76 -2.74 -5.85 10.50
N GLY A 77 -2.51 -6.38 9.30
CA GLY A 77 -2.19 -7.78 9.05
C GLY A 77 -0.70 -8.04 8.87
N HIS A 78 -0.33 -9.31 8.74
CA HIS A 78 1.08 -9.71 8.63
C HIS A 78 1.78 -9.18 7.37
N THR A 79 1.14 -9.23 6.21
CA THR A 79 1.69 -8.71 4.94
C THR A 79 0.98 -7.44 4.46
N THR A 80 0.00 -6.96 5.22
CA THR A 80 -0.95 -5.99 4.70
C THR A 80 -1.30 -4.93 5.73
N LEU A 81 -1.40 -3.68 5.28
CA LEU A 81 -1.89 -2.53 6.04
C LEU A 81 -3.06 -1.88 5.31
N ALA A 82 -4.11 -1.51 6.04
CA ALA A 82 -5.15 -0.62 5.51
C ALA A 82 -5.42 0.53 6.47
N GLY A 83 -5.70 1.70 5.91
CA GLY A 83 -6.12 2.86 6.67
C GLY A 83 -6.96 3.81 5.85
N VAL A 84 -7.81 4.57 6.53
CA VAL A 84 -8.50 5.71 5.92
C VAL A 84 -7.48 6.83 5.80
N TYR A 85 -7.20 7.24 4.56
CA TYR A 85 -6.25 8.32 4.30
C TYR A 85 -6.86 9.65 4.74
N ASP A 86 -6.09 10.41 5.54
CA ASP A 86 -6.43 11.76 5.96
C ASP A 86 -5.69 12.78 5.07
N ILE A 87 -4.81 13.61 5.62
CA ILE A 87 -4.13 14.69 4.88
C ILE A 87 -2.60 14.57 4.98
N GLY A 88 -1.89 15.00 3.94
CA GLY A 88 -0.43 15.08 3.91
C GLY A 88 0.19 14.10 2.91
N ASN A 89 1.21 13.36 3.33
CA ASN A 89 1.79 12.29 2.52
C ASN A 89 1.12 10.96 2.87
N CYS A 90 0.52 10.29 1.90
CA CYS A 90 0.18 8.88 2.05
C CYS A 90 1.43 8.05 1.74
N SER A 91 1.96 7.33 2.72
CA SER A 91 3.18 6.56 2.53
C SER A 91 3.19 5.26 3.33
N LEU A 92 3.85 4.23 2.79
CA LEU A 92 4.29 3.10 3.57
C LEU A 92 5.60 3.52 4.26
N PHE A 93 5.44 3.96 5.51
CA PHE A 93 6.51 4.56 6.30
C PHE A 93 7.20 3.51 7.16
N CYS A 94 8.54 3.57 7.17
CA CYS A 94 9.40 2.70 7.95
C CYS A 94 10.12 3.51 9.02
N SER A 95 10.00 3.08 10.28
CA SER A 95 10.77 3.62 11.42
C SER A 95 11.76 2.59 11.95
N GLY A 96 12.97 3.01 12.29
CA GLY A 96 14.02 2.07 12.70
C GLY A 96 14.51 1.18 11.57
N GLY A 97 14.44 1.69 10.34
CA GLY A 97 14.48 0.92 9.10
C GLY A 97 15.74 1.09 8.26
N GLU A 98 16.85 1.59 8.79
CA GLU A 98 18.08 1.70 8.02
C GLU A 98 18.54 0.31 7.55
N GLY A 99 18.73 0.13 6.24
CA GLY A 99 19.02 -1.17 5.62
C GLY A 99 17.83 -2.14 5.56
N VAL A 100 16.65 -1.78 6.10
CA VAL A 100 15.43 -2.57 5.95
C VAL A 100 14.88 -2.36 4.54
N SER A 101 14.42 -3.45 3.93
CA SER A 101 13.80 -3.44 2.62
C SER A 101 12.33 -3.82 2.67
N VAL A 102 11.56 -3.29 1.72
CA VAL A 102 10.19 -3.70 1.45
C VAL A 102 9.94 -3.83 -0.04
N THR A 103 9.19 -4.84 -0.44
CA THR A 103 8.64 -4.96 -1.80
C THR A 103 7.15 -4.68 -1.71
N VAL A 104 6.67 -3.67 -2.44
CA VAL A 104 5.22 -3.42 -2.53
C VAL A 104 4.65 -4.31 -3.64
N ASN A 105 3.72 -5.19 -3.27
CA ASN A 105 3.18 -6.20 -4.18
C ASN A 105 1.90 -5.71 -4.85
N ARG A 106 0.98 -5.12 -4.07
CA ARG A 106 -0.33 -4.65 -4.52
C ARG A 106 -0.78 -3.43 -3.72
N ILE A 107 -1.58 -2.58 -4.36
CA ILE A 107 -2.17 -1.39 -3.76
C ILE A 107 -3.66 -1.34 -4.10
N GLY A 108 -4.47 -1.13 -3.07
CA GLY A 108 -5.90 -0.88 -3.12
C GLY A 108 -6.22 0.55 -2.72
N LEU A 109 -7.12 1.17 -3.47
CA LEU A 109 -7.78 2.41 -3.08
C LEU A 109 -9.29 2.23 -3.26
N TYR A 110 -10.04 2.40 -2.18
CA TYR A 110 -11.47 2.13 -2.16
C TYR A 110 -12.22 3.26 -1.45
N SER A 111 -13.49 3.48 -1.82
CA SER A 111 -14.42 4.16 -0.93
C SER A 111 -14.56 3.36 0.38
N GLN A 112 -14.97 4.00 1.47
CA GLN A 112 -15.19 3.29 2.74
C GLN A 112 -16.31 2.24 2.60
N ASP A 113 -17.39 2.57 1.90
CA ASP A 113 -18.50 1.64 1.63
C ASP A 113 -18.03 0.40 0.84
N ASP A 114 -17.22 0.60 -0.20
CA ASP A 114 -16.68 -0.52 -1.00
C ASP A 114 -15.69 -1.36 -0.19
N TRP A 115 -14.91 -0.74 0.68
CA TRP A 115 -14.05 -1.45 1.62
C TRP A 115 -14.85 -2.33 2.59
N GLU A 116 -15.95 -1.83 3.16
CA GLU A 116 -16.82 -2.63 4.04
C GLU A 116 -17.45 -3.81 3.30
N ARG A 117 -17.90 -3.58 2.06
CA ARG A 117 -18.45 -4.64 1.20
C ARG A 117 -17.40 -5.70 0.87
N LEU A 118 -16.17 -5.30 0.55
CA LEU A 118 -15.05 -6.23 0.33
C LEU A 118 -14.86 -7.18 1.51
N ARG A 119 -14.86 -6.62 2.73
CA ARG A 119 -14.66 -7.37 3.97
C ARG A 119 -15.77 -8.39 4.21
N GLN A 120 -17.02 -8.07 3.86
CA GLN A 120 -18.16 -8.98 4.03
C GLN A 120 -18.08 -10.23 3.15
N TYR A 121 -17.46 -10.12 1.99
CA TYR A 121 -17.30 -11.25 1.08
C TYR A 121 -16.13 -12.19 1.45
N GLY A 122 -15.39 -11.89 2.53
CA GLY A 122 -14.20 -12.67 2.90
C GLY A 122 -13.11 -12.61 1.83
N LEU A 123 -13.16 -11.60 0.96
CA LEU A 123 -12.18 -11.41 -0.10
C LEU A 123 -10.92 -10.86 0.56
N ASP A 124 -9.91 -11.72 0.73
CA ASP A 124 -8.60 -11.42 1.31
C ASP A 124 -7.73 -10.58 0.36
N TRP A 125 -8.32 -9.53 -0.21
CA TRP A 125 -7.68 -8.53 -1.07
C TRP A 125 -7.44 -9.03 -2.50
N PHE A 126 -7.83 -8.19 -3.46
CA PHE A 126 -7.96 -8.59 -4.84
C PHE A 126 -6.64 -8.57 -5.61
N ASP A 127 -6.40 -9.66 -6.33
CA ASP A 127 -5.56 -9.63 -7.52
C ASP A 127 -6.21 -8.65 -8.49
N GLY A 128 -5.46 -7.63 -8.94
CA GLY A 128 -5.94 -6.62 -9.89
C GLY A 128 -6.43 -7.17 -11.24
N ASP A 129 -6.43 -8.50 -11.42
CA ASP A 129 -6.99 -9.23 -12.55
C ASP A 129 -8.47 -9.63 -12.40
N THR A 130 -9.02 -9.64 -11.18
CA THR A 130 -10.37 -10.19 -10.90
C THR A 130 -11.41 -9.14 -10.54
N MET A 131 -11.00 -7.89 -10.35
CA MET A 131 -11.90 -6.74 -10.22
C MET A 131 -11.93 -5.98 -11.54
N PRO A 132 -13.12 -5.65 -12.08
CA PRO A 132 -13.17 -4.83 -13.28
C PRO A 132 -12.48 -3.49 -13.02
N LEU A 133 -11.41 -3.29 -13.78
CA LEU A 133 -10.81 -1.99 -13.99
C LEU A 133 -11.83 -1.19 -14.81
N GLN A 134 -12.18 0.02 -14.37
CA GLN A 134 -12.97 0.93 -15.22
C GLN A 134 -12.19 1.30 -16.48
#